data_AF-H8XNR6-F1
#
_entry.id   AF-H8XNR6-F1
#
_cell.length_a   1.000
_cell.length_b   1.000
_cell.length_c   1.000
_cell.angle_alpha   90.00
_cell.angle_beta   90.00
_cell.angle_gamma   90.00
#
_symmetry.space_group_name_H-M   'P 1'
#
loop_
_entity.id
_entity.type
_entity.pdbx_description
1 polymer ?
#
loop_
_entity_poly.entity_id
_entity_poly.type
_entity_poly.pdbx_seq_one_letter_code
_entity_poly.pdbx_strand_id
1 'polypeptide(L)'
;MYCKESFSKKNITIEEYFELNISANNNLNLFDLINYYRKVKILLNFFGQHHSANDYFYLKENNIIYENQDEPLIIKLHTSSVNFINNFNFNFNFSYDDLVDSYEKIFDSWFNNQKLEDSINLVAEKSFLKLSGETYFLNTCFSLETLHRKHFKNNVYEEDIFKELSERIIKKLESDEKKLFLEKLQYANEPSFRKRLRDFKEDFSIAIKGDFNLKNLIGNIVDTRNYLVHRGEKKNVLDNIEMSKVAKVIENVVKINIFRLIGIDEEKIKTKVKAIEYNSIISND
;
A
#
# COMPACT_ATOMS: atom_id res chain seq x y z
N MET A 1 11.04 -22.21 -1.59
CA MET A 1 10.29 -21.42 -2.63
C MET A 1 11.27 -21.04 -3.74
N TYR A 2 10.86 -20.84 -5.01
CA TYR A 2 11.81 -20.58 -6.11
C TYR A 2 11.32 -19.41 -6.98
N CYS A 3 12.20 -18.45 -7.26
CA CYS A 3 11.95 -17.31 -8.16
C CYS A 3 13.15 -17.18 -9.13
N LYS A 4 12.92 -17.07 -10.45
CA LYS A 4 13.93 -17.35 -11.50
C LYS A 4 14.31 -16.11 -12.31
N GLU A 5 15.54 -15.60 -12.18
CA GLU A 5 16.06 -14.62 -13.15
C GLU A 5 17.03 -15.28 -14.14
N SER A 6 16.86 -15.03 -15.45
CA SER A 6 17.71 -15.62 -16.50
C SER A 6 18.50 -14.53 -17.24
N PHE A 7 19.83 -14.58 -17.16
CA PHE A 7 20.72 -13.78 -18.00
C PHE A 7 21.28 -14.62 -19.14
N SER A 8 21.06 -14.18 -20.38
CA SER A 8 21.59 -14.83 -21.58
C SER A 8 22.70 -14.01 -22.21
N LYS A 9 23.91 -14.57 -22.27
CA LYS A 9 24.98 -14.10 -23.15
C LYS A 9 25.50 -15.30 -23.93
N LYS A 10 25.28 -15.28 -25.26
CA LYS A 10 25.67 -16.30 -26.27
C LYS A 10 26.17 -17.62 -25.64
N ASN A 11 25.22 -18.49 -25.30
CA ASN A 11 25.38 -19.90 -24.86
C ASN A 11 25.44 -20.19 -23.35
N ILE A 12 25.37 -19.20 -22.46
CA ILE A 12 25.23 -19.45 -21.02
C ILE A 12 23.98 -18.73 -20.51
N THR A 13 23.07 -19.50 -19.93
CA THR A 13 21.96 -19.00 -19.11
C THR A 13 22.35 -19.21 -17.66
N ILE A 14 22.58 -18.11 -16.93
CA ILE A 14 22.71 -18.16 -15.48
C ILE A 14 21.31 -17.93 -14.92
N GLU A 15 20.84 -18.87 -14.11
CA GLU A 15 19.55 -18.82 -13.45
C GLU A 15 19.77 -18.62 -11.95
N GLU A 16 19.46 -17.42 -11.45
CA GLU A 16 19.53 -17.11 -10.02
C GLU A 16 18.19 -17.38 -9.37
N TYR A 17 18.25 -18.00 -8.18
CA TYR A 17 17.09 -18.44 -7.43
C TYR A 17 17.14 -17.96 -5.99
N PHE A 18 16.00 -17.45 -5.51
CA PHE A 18 15.79 -17.16 -4.10
C PHE A 18 14.93 -18.22 -3.44
N GLU A 19 15.46 -18.80 -2.35
CA GLU A 19 14.72 -19.74 -1.52
C GLU A 19 14.23 -19.09 -0.23
N LEU A 20 12.90 -18.96 -0.12
CA LEU A 20 12.24 -18.68 1.15
C LEU A 20 11.79 -20.00 1.78
N ASN A 21 12.28 -20.24 3.00
CA ASN A 21 11.89 -21.35 3.86
C ASN A 21 10.98 -20.81 4.96
N ILE A 22 9.71 -21.26 4.97
CA ILE A 22 8.75 -20.93 6.02
C ILE A 22 8.50 -22.21 6.79
N SER A 23 8.84 -22.20 8.07
CA SER A 23 8.52 -23.27 9.02
C SER A 23 7.63 -22.72 10.12
N ALA A 24 6.80 -23.59 10.69
CA ALA A 24 5.95 -23.27 11.82
C ALA A 24 6.15 -24.30 12.91
N ASN A 25 6.23 -23.84 14.16
CA ASN A 25 6.34 -24.71 15.33
C ASN A 25 4.99 -25.30 15.75
N ASN A 26 3.89 -24.81 15.17
CA ASN A 26 2.52 -25.23 15.42
C ASN A 26 1.88 -25.71 14.12
N ASN A 27 0.79 -26.48 14.23
CA ASN A 27 -0.02 -26.89 13.08
C ASN A 27 -0.63 -25.65 12.40
N LEU A 28 -0.06 -25.23 11.27
CA LEU A 28 -0.66 -24.28 10.34
C LEU A 28 -1.32 -25.01 9.19
N ASN A 29 -2.46 -24.51 8.72
CA ASN A 29 -3.04 -25.05 7.49
C ASN A 29 -2.31 -24.48 6.27
N LEU A 30 -2.50 -25.13 5.11
CA LEU A 30 -1.87 -24.73 3.86
C LEU A 30 -2.20 -23.27 3.45
N PHE A 31 -3.43 -22.81 3.69
CA PHE A 31 -3.84 -21.45 3.33
C PHE A 31 -3.17 -20.40 4.20
N ASP A 32 -2.89 -20.69 5.47
CA ASP A 32 -2.10 -19.81 6.33
C ASP A 32 -0.70 -19.61 5.77
N LEU A 33 -0.03 -20.71 5.36
CA LEU A 33 1.29 -20.65 4.72
C LEU A 33 1.27 -19.83 3.43
N ILE A 34 0.24 -20.01 2.59
CA ILE A 34 0.04 -19.21 1.37
C ILE A 34 -0.19 -17.73 1.70
N ASN A 35 -0.88 -17.41 2.80
CA ASN A 35 -1.07 -16.04 3.25
C ASN A 35 0.25 -15.39 3.73
N TYR A 36 1.08 -16.10 4.50
CA TYR A 36 2.42 -15.63 4.88
C TYR A 36 3.28 -15.37 3.65
N TYR A 37 3.27 -16.31 2.72
CA TYR A 37 3.92 -16.17 1.42
C TYR A 37 3.47 -14.90 0.69
N ARG A 38 2.15 -14.66 0.60
CA ARG A 38 1.60 -13.47 -0.08
C ARG A 38 2.09 -12.19 0.59
N LYS A 39 2.13 -12.16 1.93
CA LYS A 39 2.67 -11.03 2.70
C LYS A 39 4.15 -10.78 2.38
N VAL A 40 4.98 -11.82 2.24
CA VAL A 40 6.38 -11.67 1.81
C VAL A 40 6.46 -11.13 0.38
N LYS A 41 5.68 -11.68 -0.57
CA LYS A 41 5.68 -11.17 -1.95
C LYS A 41 5.30 -9.70 -2.02
N ILE A 42 4.29 -9.27 -1.27
CA ILE A 42 3.90 -7.86 -1.22
C ILE A 42 5.03 -7.00 -0.66
N LEU A 43 5.71 -7.45 0.41
CA LEU A 43 6.86 -6.74 1.00
C LEU A 43 7.99 -6.54 -0.02
N LEU A 44 8.37 -7.60 -0.73
CA LEU A 44 9.38 -7.53 -1.78
C LEU A 44 8.98 -6.54 -2.88
N ASN A 45 7.73 -6.58 -3.33
CA ASN A 45 7.19 -5.63 -4.31
C ASN A 45 7.17 -4.18 -3.80
N PHE A 46 7.01 -3.96 -2.50
CA PHE A 46 7.20 -2.64 -1.90
C PHE A 46 8.65 -2.17 -2.05
N PHE A 47 9.63 -3.05 -1.84
CA PHE A 47 11.05 -2.76 -2.04
C PHE A 47 11.48 -2.60 -3.50
N GLY A 48 10.57 -2.79 -4.45
CA GLY A 48 10.86 -2.74 -5.88
C GLY A 48 11.36 -4.06 -6.44
N GLN A 49 11.35 -5.12 -5.63
CA GLN A 49 11.72 -6.47 -6.03
C GLN A 49 10.47 -7.19 -6.55
N HIS A 50 10.46 -7.51 -7.84
CA HIS A 50 9.28 -8.03 -8.50
C HIS A 50 9.64 -9.11 -9.51
N HIS A 51 8.81 -10.15 -9.52
CA HIS A 51 8.93 -11.21 -10.50
C HIS A 51 7.56 -11.81 -10.86
N SER A 52 7.31 -11.93 -12.17
CA SER A 52 6.04 -12.44 -12.71
C SER A 52 6.07 -13.93 -13.04
N ALA A 53 7.21 -14.63 -12.90
CA ALA A 53 7.22 -16.07 -13.16
C ALA A 53 6.39 -16.84 -12.13
N ASN A 54 6.07 -18.06 -12.53
CA ASN A 54 5.34 -18.99 -11.70
C ASN A 54 6.18 -19.41 -10.49
N ASP A 55 5.59 -19.29 -9.31
CA ASP A 55 6.17 -19.86 -8.12
C ASP A 55 5.77 -21.32 -7.98
N TYR A 56 6.68 -22.07 -7.36
CA TYR A 56 6.47 -23.46 -7.01
C TYR A 56 6.56 -23.61 -5.49
N PHE A 57 5.53 -24.24 -4.92
CA PHE A 57 5.49 -24.58 -3.51
C PHE A 57 5.82 -26.05 -3.37
N TYR A 58 6.72 -26.37 -2.45
CA TYR A 58 7.11 -27.72 -2.12
C TYR A 58 6.73 -27.93 -0.66
N LEU A 59 5.75 -28.81 -0.42
CA LEU A 59 5.33 -29.19 0.92
C LEU A 59 6.02 -30.49 1.27
N LYS A 60 6.70 -30.51 2.41
CA LYS A 60 7.36 -31.68 2.96
C LYS A 60 6.88 -31.89 4.38
N GLU A 61 6.27 -33.04 4.65
CA GLU A 61 5.94 -33.47 6.01
C GLU A 61 6.96 -34.52 6.47
N ASN A 62 7.90 -34.12 7.32
CA ASN A 62 9.01 -34.99 7.74
C ASN A 62 8.55 -36.27 8.47
N ASN A 63 7.32 -36.31 8.98
CA ASN A 63 6.80 -37.41 9.80
C ASN A 63 5.92 -38.40 9.03
N ILE A 64 5.62 -38.16 7.75
CA ILE A 64 4.80 -39.05 6.93
C ILE A 64 5.67 -39.69 5.84
N ILE A 65 5.94 -40.98 6.02
CA ILE A 65 6.58 -41.85 5.05
C ILE A 65 5.53 -42.85 4.59
N TYR A 66 5.22 -42.85 3.29
CA TYR A 66 4.23 -43.78 2.72
C TYR A 66 4.82 -45.19 2.61
N GLU A 67 3.97 -46.22 2.72
CA GLU A 67 4.39 -47.60 2.47
C GLU A 67 5.04 -47.68 1.08
N ASN A 68 6.30 -48.11 1.03
CA ASN A 68 7.18 -48.20 -0.16
C ASN A 68 8.00 -46.94 -0.53
N GLN A 69 8.28 -46.03 0.41
CA GLN A 69 9.24 -44.94 0.21
C GLN A 69 10.25 -44.85 1.37
N ASP A 70 11.49 -44.49 1.04
CA ASP A 70 12.56 -44.25 2.03
C ASP A 70 12.62 -42.79 2.49
N GLU A 71 11.95 -41.88 1.77
CA GLU A 71 11.93 -40.44 2.04
C GLU A 71 10.50 -39.88 2.11
N PRO A 72 10.26 -38.78 2.85
CA PRO A 72 8.97 -38.10 2.88
C PRO A 72 8.51 -37.62 1.51
N LEU A 73 7.20 -37.72 1.25
CA LEU A 73 6.59 -37.23 0.01
C LEU A 73 6.72 -35.70 -0.09
N ILE A 74 7.26 -35.22 -1.21
CA ILE A 74 7.29 -33.80 -1.54
C ILE A 74 6.13 -33.48 -2.49
N ILE A 75 5.14 -32.72 -2.01
CA ILE A 75 4.03 -32.27 -2.85
C ILE A 75 4.41 -30.95 -3.51
N LYS A 76 4.40 -30.93 -4.84
CA LYS A 76 4.62 -29.71 -5.63
C LYS A 76 3.29 -29.06 -6.01
N LEU A 77 3.04 -27.84 -5.53
CA LEU A 77 1.88 -27.04 -5.93
C LEU A 77 2.30 -25.92 -6.88
N HIS A 78 1.44 -25.67 -7.88
CA HIS A 78 1.60 -24.61 -8.85
C HIS A 78 0.64 -23.48 -8.52
N THR A 79 1.12 -22.23 -8.43
CA THR A 79 0.25 -21.08 -8.17
C THR A 79 0.54 -19.97 -9.18
N SER A 80 -0.48 -19.62 -9.98
CA SER A 80 -0.42 -18.45 -10.88
C SER A 80 -1.13 -17.23 -10.29
N SER A 81 -2.07 -17.43 -9.36
CA SER A 81 -2.94 -16.38 -8.81
C SER A 81 -2.26 -15.41 -7.85
N VAL A 82 -1.05 -15.74 -7.38
CA VAL A 82 -0.24 -14.89 -6.49
C VAL A 82 0.89 -14.17 -7.22
N ASN A 83 0.97 -14.35 -8.55
CA ASN A 83 1.99 -13.73 -9.37
C ASN A 83 1.55 -12.36 -9.81
N PHE A 84 2.53 -11.49 -9.98
CA PHE A 84 2.29 -10.18 -10.51
C PHE A 84 2.03 -10.24 -12.01
N ILE A 85 1.10 -9.41 -12.51
CA ILE A 85 0.68 -9.45 -13.91
C ILE A 85 1.75 -8.89 -14.84
N ASN A 86 2.49 -7.85 -14.42
CA ASN A 86 3.47 -7.16 -15.26
C ASN A 86 4.58 -6.51 -14.43
N ASN A 87 5.75 -6.37 -15.04
CA ASN A 87 6.87 -5.60 -14.48
C ASN A 87 6.49 -4.12 -14.47
N PHE A 88 5.97 -3.63 -13.35
CA PHE A 88 5.64 -2.22 -13.20
C PHE A 88 6.92 -1.41 -13.01
N ASN A 89 6.94 -0.17 -13.53
CA ASN A 89 8.04 0.75 -13.23
C ASN A 89 7.98 1.07 -11.72
N PHE A 90 8.91 0.51 -10.95
CA PHE A 90 8.95 0.69 -9.50
C PHE A 90 9.52 2.07 -9.15
N ASN A 91 8.87 2.71 -8.19
CA ASN A 91 9.31 4.01 -7.69
C ASN A 91 10.26 3.89 -6.51
N PHE A 92 10.58 2.67 -6.09
CA PHE A 92 11.53 2.38 -5.03
C PHE A 92 12.41 1.24 -5.53
N ASN A 93 13.69 1.27 -5.18
CA ASN A 93 14.64 0.23 -5.54
C ASN A 93 15.60 0.00 -4.38
N PHE A 94 15.16 -0.77 -3.38
CA PHE A 94 15.99 -1.16 -2.25
C PHE A 94 16.75 -2.44 -2.59
N SER A 95 18.05 -2.47 -2.33
CA SER A 95 18.87 -3.69 -2.36
C SER A 95 18.82 -4.42 -1.02
N TYR A 96 19.35 -5.65 -0.97
CA TYR A 96 19.54 -6.37 0.28
C TYR A 96 20.40 -5.58 1.29
N ASP A 97 21.50 -5.00 0.82
CA ASP A 97 22.42 -4.21 1.65
C ASP A 97 21.74 -2.98 2.27
N ASP A 98 20.73 -2.41 1.60
CA ASP A 98 19.96 -1.31 2.16
C ASP A 98 19.11 -1.75 3.37
N LEU A 99 18.73 -3.02 3.44
CA LEU A 99 17.74 -3.54 4.39
C LEU A 99 18.33 -4.44 5.48
N VAL A 100 19.53 -4.99 5.27
CA VAL A 100 20.14 -5.99 6.16
C VAL A 100 20.30 -5.52 7.61
N ASP A 101 20.55 -4.24 7.84
CA ASP A 101 20.69 -3.75 9.23
C ASP A 101 19.35 -3.67 9.98
N SER A 102 18.23 -3.68 9.26
CA SER A 102 16.88 -3.45 9.80
C SER A 102 15.91 -4.60 9.55
N TYR A 103 16.35 -5.74 8.99
CA TYR A 103 15.43 -6.78 8.51
C TYR A 103 14.53 -7.31 9.63
N GLU A 104 15.06 -7.54 10.84
CA GLU A 104 14.25 -8.07 11.96
C GLU A 104 13.09 -7.14 12.29
N LYS A 105 13.39 -5.84 12.43
CA LYS A 105 12.39 -4.81 12.71
C LYS A 105 11.38 -4.66 11.57
N ILE A 106 11.86 -4.71 10.33
CA ILE A 106 11.00 -4.64 9.13
C ILE A 106 10.02 -5.81 9.13
N PHE A 107 10.50 -7.04 9.30
CA PHE A 107 9.65 -8.22 9.29
C PHE A 107 8.71 -8.24 10.50
N ASP A 108 9.19 -7.96 11.70
CA ASP A 108 8.35 -7.89 12.90
C ASP A 108 7.21 -6.89 12.71
N SER A 109 7.53 -5.66 12.30
CA SER A 109 6.50 -4.65 12.06
C SER A 109 5.59 -5.01 10.88
N TRP A 110 6.10 -5.59 9.79
CA TRP A 110 5.29 -5.93 8.62
C TRP A 110 4.27 -7.04 8.90
N PHE A 111 4.67 -8.05 9.66
CA PHE A 111 3.81 -9.19 9.97
C PHE A 111 2.87 -8.94 11.15
N ASN A 112 3.28 -8.16 12.14
CA ASN A 112 2.52 -7.97 13.37
C ASN A 112 1.67 -6.68 13.40
N ASN A 113 1.93 -5.70 12.54
CA ASN A 113 1.16 -4.45 12.51
C ASN A 113 -0.10 -4.55 11.64
N GLN A 114 -1.17 -5.12 12.21
CA GLN A 114 -2.48 -5.27 11.54
C GLN A 114 -3.08 -3.93 11.06
N LYS A 115 -2.68 -2.81 11.66
CA LYS A 115 -3.19 -1.49 11.25
C LYS A 115 -2.68 -1.07 9.87
N LEU A 116 -1.59 -1.65 9.36
CA LEU A 116 -1.06 -1.35 8.02
C LEU A 116 -1.76 -2.14 6.91
N GLU A 117 -2.38 -3.26 7.25
CA GLU A 117 -2.80 -4.29 6.27
C GLU A 117 -3.74 -3.75 5.19
N ASP A 118 -4.79 -3.01 5.57
CA ASP A 118 -5.75 -2.46 4.61
C ASP A 118 -5.10 -1.48 3.63
N SER A 119 -4.26 -0.57 4.13
CA SER A 119 -3.53 0.39 3.30
C SER A 119 -2.56 -0.33 2.36
N ILE A 120 -1.81 -1.32 2.86
CA ILE A 120 -0.89 -2.13 2.05
C ILE A 120 -1.65 -2.84 0.92
N ASN A 121 -2.75 -3.52 1.25
CA ASN A 121 -3.52 -4.29 0.29
C ASN A 121 -4.09 -3.39 -0.82
N LEU A 122 -4.63 -2.22 -0.47
CA LEU A 122 -5.19 -1.27 -1.44
C LEU A 122 -4.16 -0.78 -2.46
N VAL A 123 -2.92 -0.45 -2.04
CA VAL A 123 -1.88 -0.02 -2.99
C VAL A 123 -1.20 -1.18 -3.71
N ALA A 124 -1.17 -2.37 -3.12
CA ALA A 124 -0.59 -3.56 -3.72
C ALA A 124 -1.49 -4.18 -4.80
N GLU A 125 -2.80 -3.93 -4.77
CA GLU A 125 -3.78 -4.57 -5.65
C GLU A 125 -3.42 -4.46 -7.14
N LYS A 126 -2.92 -3.30 -7.57
CA LYS A 126 -2.50 -3.08 -8.96
C LYS A 126 -1.37 -4.00 -9.42
N SER A 127 -0.55 -4.51 -8.49
CA SER A 127 0.55 -5.41 -8.83
C SER A 127 0.01 -6.77 -9.27
N PHE A 128 -1.18 -7.15 -8.79
CA PHE A 128 -1.83 -8.44 -9.06
C PHE A 128 -3.01 -8.34 -10.01
N LEU A 129 -3.59 -7.14 -10.21
CA LEU A 129 -4.79 -6.92 -11.02
C LEU A 129 -4.60 -5.75 -12.00
N LYS A 130 -5.21 -5.86 -13.18
CA LYS A 130 -5.27 -4.75 -14.13
C LYS A 130 -6.38 -3.78 -13.73
N LEU A 131 -6.01 -2.71 -13.04
CA LEU A 131 -6.95 -1.67 -12.61
C LEU A 131 -7.16 -0.59 -13.68
N SER A 132 -8.35 0.01 -13.70
CA SER A 132 -8.59 1.26 -14.43
C SER A 132 -7.89 2.44 -13.74
N GLY A 133 -7.72 3.56 -14.44
CA GLY A 133 -7.17 4.79 -13.85
C GLY A 133 -8.00 5.28 -12.66
N GLU A 134 -9.34 5.26 -12.79
CA GLU A 134 -10.28 5.63 -11.71
C GLU A 134 -10.13 4.71 -10.49
N THR A 135 -10.14 3.39 -10.68
CA THR A 135 -10.03 2.42 -9.58
C THR A 135 -8.68 2.54 -8.88
N TYR A 136 -7.60 2.68 -9.64
CA TYR A 136 -6.27 2.86 -9.06
C TYR A 136 -6.17 4.17 -8.27
N PHE A 137 -6.72 5.26 -8.79
CA PHE A 137 -6.79 6.54 -8.09
C PHE A 137 -7.61 6.44 -6.79
N LEU A 138 -8.78 5.83 -6.82
CA LEU A 138 -9.61 5.65 -5.62
C LEU A 138 -8.92 4.78 -4.57
N ASN A 139 -8.33 3.65 -4.97
CA ASN A 139 -7.62 2.75 -4.07
C ASN A 139 -6.47 3.46 -3.35
N THR A 140 -5.69 4.27 -4.07
CA THR A 140 -4.58 5.03 -3.45
C THR A 140 -5.08 6.12 -2.51
N CYS A 141 -6.18 6.81 -2.83
CA CYS A 141 -6.83 7.75 -1.93
C CYS A 141 -7.34 7.08 -0.64
N PHE A 142 -8.05 5.96 -0.77
CA PHE A 142 -8.55 5.19 0.38
C PHE A 142 -7.43 4.61 1.22
N SER A 143 -6.33 4.19 0.60
CA SER A 143 -5.16 3.73 1.32
C SER A 143 -4.55 4.84 2.18
N LEU A 144 -4.37 6.05 1.62
CA LEU A 144 -3.84 7.21 2.36
C LEU A 144 -4.77 7.61 3.51
N GLU A 145 -6.09 7.63 3.28
CA GLU A 145 -7.06 7.95 4.32
C GLU A 145 -7.04 6.91 5.45
N THR A 146 -7.01 5.62 5.10
CA THR A 146 -6.94 4.51 6.07
C THR A 146 -5.65 4.55 6.87
N LEU A 147 -4.53 4.86 6.21
CA LEU A 147 -3.23 4.98 6.86
C LEU A 147 -3.23 6.13 7.86
N HIS A 148 -3.71 7.32 7.43
CA HIS A 148 -3.83 8.50 8.28
C HIS A 148 -4.69 8.19 9.52
N ARG A 149 -5.88 7.64 9.30
CA ARG A 149 -6.85 7.34 10.37
C ARG A 149 -6.31 6.40 11.43
N LYS A 150 -5.49 5.41 11.05
CA LYS A 150 -5.00 4.37 11.96
C LYS A 150 -3.69 4.69 12.67
N HIS A 151 -2.87 5.59 12.12
CA HIS A 151 -1.49 5.83 12.60
C HIS A 151 -1.18 7.28 12.95
N PHE A 152 -2.05 8.24 12.60
CA PHE A 152 -1.84 9.67 12.84
C PHE A 152 -2.98 10.27 13.66
N LYS A 153 -2.82 11.52 14.11
CA LYS A 153 -3.88 12.23 14.85
C LYS A 153 -5.14 12.32 13.99
N ASN A 154 -6.19 11.61 14.41
CA ASN A 154 -7.45 11.52 13.67
C ASN A 154 -8.59 12.38 14.27
N ASN A 155 -8.28 13.24 15.24
CA ASN A 155 -9.25 14.15 15.85
C ASN A 155 -8.83 15.61 15.60
N VAL A 156 -9.77 16.45 15.17
CA VAL A 156 -9.55 17.89 14.96
C VAL A 156 -9.48 18.62 16.31
N TYR A 157 -10.37 18.27 17.23
CA TYR A 157 -10.42 18.75 18.60
C TYR A 157 -10.15 17.62 19.59
N GLU A 158 -9.64 17.97 20.77
CA GLU A 158 -9.61 17.03 21.90
C GLU A 158 -11.04 16.58 22.25
N GLU A 159 -11.18 15.34 22.70
CA GLU A 159 -12.49 14.67 22.82
C GLU A 159 -13.45 15.41 23.75
N ASP A 160 -12.97 15.92 24.89
CA ASP A 160 -13.78 16.67 25.84
C ASP A 160 -14.30 17.99 25.25
N ILE A 161 -13.46 18.69 24.48
CA ILE A 161 -13.84 19.94 23.80
C ILE A 161 -14.90 19.66 22.73
N PHE A 162 -14.70 18.59 21.95
CA PHE A 162 -15.66 18.20 20.91
C PHE A 162 -17.00 17.77 21.49
N LYS A 163 -16.97 17.06 22.63
CA LYS A 163 -18.19 16.64 23.35
C LYS A 163 -18.97 17.86 23.84
N GLU A 164 -18.31 18.82 24.48
CA GLU A 164 -18.96 20.05 24.94
C GLU A 164 -19.58 20.85 23.77
N LEU A 165 -18.83 20.98 22.68
CA LEU A 165 -19.32 21.63 21.45
C LEU A 165 -20.57 20.92 20.90
N SER A 166 -20.53 19.59 20.82
CA SER A 166 -21.63 18.77 20.29
C SER A 166 -22.87 18.90 21.16
N GLU A 167 -22.74 18.85 22.48
CA GLU A 167 -23.86 19.04 23.41
C GLU A 167 -24.47 20.43 23.29
N ARG A 168 -23.64 21.47 23.14
CA ARG A 168 -24.10 22.85 22.96
C ARG A 168 -24.87 23.04 21.65
N ILE A 169 -24.47 22.36 20.58
CA ILE A 169 -25.20 22.36 19.31
C ILE A 169 -26.53 21.64 19.47
N ILE A 170 -26.52 20.40 19.98
CA ILE A 170 -27.73 19.57 20.13
C ILE A 170 -28.78 20.23 21.02
N LYS A 171 -28.37 20.92 22.10
CA LYS A 171 -29.30 21.64 22.99
C LYS A 171 -30.10 22.75 22.30
N LYS A 172 -29.62 23.28 21.18
CA LYS A 172 -30.26 24.37 20.43
C LYS A 172 -31.17 23.91 19.29
N LEU A 173 -31.14 22.63 18.94
CA LEU A 173 -31.88 22.06 17.82
C LEU A 173 -33.27 21.58 18.25
N GLU A 174 -34.23 21.60 17.32
CA GLU A 174 -35.55 20.99 17.48
C GLU A 174 -35.49 19.46 17.34
N SER A 175 -36.56 18.73 17.71
CA SER A 175 -36.55 17.25 17.76
C SER A 175 -36.13 16.59 16.45
N ASP A 176 -36.62 17.11 15.33
CA ASP A 176 -36.40 16.53 14.00
C ASP A 176 -34.99 16.85 13.49
N GLU A 177 -34.47 18.02 13.85
CA GLU A 177 -33.10 18.43 13.56
C GLU A 177 -32.08 17.62 14.36
N LYS A 178 -32.37 17.32 15.65
CA LYS A 178 -31.47 16.52 16.50
C LYS A 178 -31.14 15.18 15.87
N LYS A 179 -32.14 14.48 15.31
CA LYS A 179 -31.93 13.18 14.66
C LYS A 179 -30.97 13.30 13.47
N LEU A 180 -31.18 14.29 12.61
CA LEU A 180 -30.33 14.53 11.43
C LEU A 180 -28.88 14.90 11.81
N PHE A 181 -28.70 15.70 12.86
CA PHE A 181 -27.37 16.16 13.26
C PHE A 181 -26.60 15.15 14.11
N LEU A 182 -27.27 14.30 14.89
CA LEU A 182 -26.61 13.25 15.67
C LEU A 182 -25.81 12.30 14.75
N GLU A 183 -26.39 11.88 13.63
CA GLU A 183 -25.70 11.03 12.65
C GLU A 183 -24.49 11.73 12.02
N LYS A 184 -24.60 13.04 11.75
CA LYS A 184 -23.51 13.84 11.16
C LYS A 184 -22.40 14.13 12.16
N LEU A 185 -22.73 14.34 13.44
CA LEU A 185 -21.77 14.66 14.49
C LEU A 185 -20.87 13.48 14.85
N GLN A 186 -21.30 12.23 14.60
CA GLN A 186 -20.51 11.02 14.87
C GLN A 186 -19.12 11.07 14.24
N TYR A 187 -19.00 11.62 13.03
CA TYR A 187 -17.73 11.72 12.29
C TYR A 187 -17.20 13.14 12.18
N ALA A 188 -17.87 14.13 12.78
CA ALA A 188 -17.54 15.54 12.58
C ALA A 188 -16.23 15.97 13.25
N ASN A 189 -15.71 15.19 14.21
CA ASN A 189 -14.38 15.44 14.77
C ASN A 189 -13.25 14.86 13.92
N GLU A 190 -13.54 14.10 12.87
CA GLU A 190 -12.50 13.56 12.00
C GLU A 190 -11.98 14.62 11.01
N PRO A 191 -10.67 14.63 10.70
CA PRO A 191 -10.13 15.53 9.69
C PRO A 191 -10.70 15.20 8.31
N SER A 192 -11.02 16.24 7.53
CA SER A 192 -11.37 16.04 6.10
C SER A 192 -10.23 15.39 5.32
N PHE A 193 -10.54 14.70 4.22
CA PHE A 193 -9.53 14.13 3.31
C PHE A 193 -8.49 15.18 2.85
N ARG A 194 -8.94 16.42 2.60
CA ARG A 194 -8.06 17.55 2.28
C ARG A 194 -7.06 17.85 3.40
N LYS A 195 -7.50 17.80 4.66
CA LYS A 195 -6.62 18.00 5.82
C LYS A 195 -5.62 16.85 5.94
N ARG A 196 -6.07 15.60 5.77
CA ARG A 196 -5.20 14.42 5.76
C ARG A 196 -4.08 14.54 4.72
N LEU A 197 -4.41 14.92 3.48
CA LEU A 197 -3.40 15.16 2.43
C LEU A 197 -2.39 16.24 2.80
N ARG A 198 -2.81 17.30 3.49
CA ARG A 198 -1.90 18.38 3.94
C ARG A 198 -0.95 17.94 5.03
N ASP A 199 -1.32 16.96 5.85
CA ASP A 199 -0.44 16.44 6.89
C ASP A 199 0.77 15.70 6.27
N PHE A 200 0.62 15.18 5.06
CA PHE A 200 1.70 14.54 4.28
C PHE A 200 2.47 15.50 3.36
N LYS A 201 2.46 16.82 3.62
CA LYS A 201 3.08 17.82 2.73
C LYS A 201 4.54 17.52 2.39
N GLU A 202 5.32 17.04 3.36
CA GLU A 202 6.75 16.76 3.20
C GLU A 202 6.96 15.52 2.32
N ASP A 203 6.05 14.56 2.41
CA ASP A 203 6.10 13.33 1.63
C ASP A 203 5.73 13.56 0.17
N PHE A 204 4.83 14.50 -0.09
CA PHE A 204 4.59 14.98 -1.46
C PHE A 204 5.87 15.60 -2.06
N SER A 205 6.66 16.34 -1.26
CA SER A 205 7.94 16.90 -1.70
C SER A 205 9.02 15.85 -1.94
N ILE A 206 8.95 14.69 -1.28
CA ILE A 206 9.83 13.54 -1.56
C ILE A 206 9.35 12.80 -2.82
N ALA A 207 8.03 12.64 -2.98
CA ALA A 207 7.43 11.89 -4.08
C ALA A 207 7.45 12.62 -5.44
N ILE A 208 7.51 13.96 -5.42
CA ILE A 208 7.45 14.82 -6.61
C ILE A 208 8.72 15.65 -6.72
N LYS A 209 9.27 15.74 -7.93
CA LYS A 209 10.39 16.62 -8.27
C LYS A 209 9.93 17.79 -9.13
N GLY A 210 10.57 18.95 -8.95
CA GLY A 210 10.27 20.19 -9.67
C GLY A 210 9.50 21.20 -8.82
N ASP A 211 9.19 22.36 -9.40
CA ASP A 211 8.35 23.37 -8.76
C ASP A 211 6.88 23.01 -8.95
N PHE A 212 6.14 22.89 -7.85
CA PHE A 212 4.74 22.49 -7.88
C PHE A 212 3.91 23.18 -6.80
N ASN A 213 2.67 23.48 -7.14
CA ASN A 213 1.72 24.04 -6.20
C ASN A 213 0.95 22.93 -5.49
N LEU A 214 1.43 22.55 -4.29
CA LEU A 214 0.79 21.52 -3.46
C LEU A 214 -0.69 21.80 -3.18
N LYS A 215 -1.07 23.07 -3.00
CA LYS A 215 -2.46 23.45 -2.72
C LYS A 215 -3.37 23.14 -3.92
N ASN A 216 -2.91 23.42 -5.14
CA ASN A 216 -3.63 23.11 -6.36
C ASN A 216 -3.71 21.59 -6.59
N LEU A 217 -2.60 20.87 -6.42
CA LEU A 217 -2.58 19.40 -6.53
C LEU A 217 -3.57 18.74 -5.57
N ILE A 218 -3.56 19.13 -4.28
CA ILE A 218 -4.53 18.64 -3.29
C ILE A 218 -5.96 19.02 -3.69
N GLY A 219 -6.16 20.19 -4.27
CA GLY A 219 -7.45 20.62 -4.84
C GLY A 219 -7.98 19.60 -5.86
N ASN A 220 -7.18 19.31 -6.88
CA ASN A 220 -7.54 18.39 -7.96
C ASN A 220 -7.75 16.95 -7.46
N ILE A 221 -6.94 16.50 -6.49
CA ILE A 221 -7.12 15.18 -5.86
C ILE A 221 -8.49 15.11 -5.15
N VAL A 222 -8.83 16.12 -4.35
CA VAL A 222 -10.09 16.15 -3.58
C VAL A 222 -11.29 16.25 -4.53
N ASP A 223 -11.23 17.13 -5.52
CA ASP A 223 -12.32 17.36 -6.45
C ASP A 223 -12.57 16.11 -7.31
N THR A 224 -11.50 15.48 -7.82
CA THR A 224 -11.57 14.19 -8.53
C THR A 224 -12.15 13.07 -7.66
N ARG A 225 -11.68 12.90 -6.42
CA ARG A 225 -12.20 11.87 -5.51
C ARG A 225 -13.68 12.08 -5.23
N ASN A 226 -14.09 13.31 -4.96
CA ASN A 226 -15.49 13.64 -4.68
C ASN A 226 -16.38 13.38 -5.90
N TYR A 227 -15.92 13.74 -7.10
CA TYR A 227 -16.61 13.44 -8.34
C TYR A 227 -16.78 11.93 -8.54
N LEU A 228 -15.73 11.12 -8.35
CA LEU A 228 -15.79 9.68 -8.56
C LEU A 228 -16.70 8.97 -7.55
N VAL A 229 -16.68 9.40 -6.27
CA VAL A 229 -17.47 8.78 -5.20
C VAL A 229 -18.94 9.19 -5.24
N HIS A 230 -19.22 10.47 -5.50
CA HIS A 230 -20.59 11.01 -5.43
C HIS A 230 -21.24 11.20 -6.80
N ARG A 231 -20.49 11.01 -7.89
CA ARG A 231 -20.93 11.25 -9.28
C ARG A 231 -21.60 12.62 -9.46
N GLY A 232 -21.05 13.63 -8.77
CA GLY A 232 -21.55 15.00 -8.76
C GLY A 232 -21.04 15.84 -9.94
N GLU A 233 -21.06 17.16 -9.77
CA GLU A 233 -20.57 18.09 -10.79
C GLU A 233 -19.08 17.90 -11.11
N LYS A 234 -18.75 17.90 -12.41
CA LYS A 234 -17.37 17.77 -12.88
C LYS A 234 -16.67 19.12 -12.79
N LYS A 235 -15.98 19.38 -11.68
CA LYS A 235 -15.14 20.57 -11.48
C LYS A 235 -13.71 20.16 -11.19
N ASN A 236 -12.74 20.66 -11.95
CA ASN A 236 -11.30 20.35 -11.78
C ASN A 236 -10.98 18.85 -11.69
N VAL A 237 -11.74 18.02 -12.40
CA VAL A 237 -11.57 16.57 -12.38
C VAL A 237 -10.48 16.19 -13.36
N LEU A 238 -9.45 15.51 -12.85
CA LEU A 238 -8.34 15.00 -13.63
C LEU A 238 -8.83 14.05 -14.74
N ASP A 239 -8.14 13.99 -15.86
CA ASP A 239 -8.42 12.95 -16.86
C ASP A 239 -7.86 11.57 -16.44
N ASN A 240 -8.12 10.52 -17.22
CA ASN A 240 -7.68 9.15 -16.89
C ASN A 240 -6.14 9.00 -16.80
N ILE A 241 -5.40 9.74 -17.62
CA ILE A 241 -3.93 9.69 -17.65
C ILE A 241 -3.39 10.42 -16.44
N GLU A 242 -3.89 11.63 -16.17
CA GLU A 242 -3.54 12.43 -15.01
C GLU A 242 -3.90 11.71 -13.70
N MET A 243 -5.09 11.10 -13.62
CA MET A 243 -5.50 10.27 -12.48
C MET A 243 -4.49 9.17 -12.21
N SER A 244 -4.04 8.46 -13.24
CA SER A 244 -3.07 7.37 -13.09
C SER A 244 -1.71 7.87 -12.58
N LYS A 245 -1.27 9.05 -13.03
CA LYS A 245 -0.02 9.67 -12.58
C LYS A 245 -0.13 10.21 -11.16
N VAL A 246 -1.23 10.89 -10.82
CA VAL A 246 -1.51 11.36 -9.47
C VAL A 246 -1.67 10.21 -8.49
N ALA A 247 -2.34 9.12 -8.89
CA ALA A 247 -2.42 7.89 -8.09
C ALA A 247 -1.04 7.32 -7.76
N LYS A 248 -0.10 7.36 -8.72
CA LYS A 248 1.31 6.98 -8.50
C LYS A 248 2.02 7.88 -7.47
N VAL A 249 1.73 9.17 -7.45
CA VAL A 249 2.24 10.08 -6.41
C VAL A 249 1.67 9.69 -5.04
N ILE A 250 0.35 9.51 -4.95
CA ILE A 250 -0.31 9.15 -3.69
C ILE A 250 0.20 7.80 -3.18
N GLU A 251 0.39 6.82 -4.07
CA GLU A 251 1.03 5.54 -3.76
C GLU A 251 2.43 5.74 -3.16
N ASN A 252 3.27 6.61 -3.74
CA ASN A 252 4.59 6.90 -3.19
C ASN A 252 4.50 7.49 -1.78
N VAL A 253 3.59 8.45 -1.56
CA VAL A 253 3.36 9.05 -0.23
C VAL A 253 2.94 7.99 0.78
N VAL A 254 2.04 7.09 0.40
CA VAL A 254 1.63 5.96 1.24
C VAL A 254 2.82 5.04 1.54
N LYS A 255 3.59 4.66 0.53
CA LYS A 255 4.76 3.76 0.67
C LYS A 255 5.84 4.36 1.54
N ILE A 256 6.19 5.64 1.36
CA ILE A 256 7.13 6.38 2.22
C ILE A 256 6.72 6.25 3.69
N ASN A 257 5.45 6.50 4.00
CA ASN A 257 4.96 6.40 5.37
C ASN A 257 4.94 4.97 5.90
N ILE A 258 4.61 3.98 5.06
CA ILE A 258 4.70 2.56 5.44
C ILE A 258 6.16 2.19 5.75
N PHE A 259 7.13 2.65 4.94
CA PHE A 259 8.56 2.40 5.19
C PHE A 259 9.02 2.96 6.52
N ARG A 260 8.60 4.18 6.89
CA ARG A 260 8.87 4.74 8.22
C ARG A 260 8.27 3.88 9.33
N LEU A 261 7.01 3.49 9.17
CA LEU A 261 6.28 2.71 10.17
C LEU A 261 6.89 1.31 10.38
N ILE A 262 7.47 0.70 9.35
CA ILE A 262 8.20 -0.58 9.47
C ILE A 262 9.68 -0.41 9.82
N GLY A 263 10.15 0.81 10.07
CA GLY A 263 11.45 1.08 10.65
C GLY A 263 12.60 1.29 9.66
N ILE A 264 12.31 1.65 8.41
CA ILE A 264 13.34 2.07 7.45
C ILE A 264 13.76 3.49 7.74
N ASP A 265 15.07 3.73 7.68
CA ASP A 265 15.67 5.03 7.91
C ASP A 265 15.25 6.06 6.85
N GLU A 266 15.07 7.31 7.28
CA GLU A 266 14.58 8.41 6.46
C GLU A 266 15.51 8.71 5.27
N GLU A 267 16.82 8.65 5.47
CA GLU A 267 17.79 8.93 4.41
C GLU A 267 17.82 7.79 3.38
N LYS A 268 17.65 6.54 3.84
CA LYS A 268 17.46 5.39 2.93
C LYS A 268 16.18 5.56 2.10
N ILE A 269 15.08 6.02 2.69
CA ILE A 269 13.84 6.27 1.93
C ILE A 269 14.09 7.32 0.84
N LYS A 270 14.60 8.50 1.20
CA LYS A 270 14.81 9.62 0.26
C LYS A 270 15.74 9.26 -0.90
N THR A 271 16.79 8.47 -0.64
CA THR A 271 17.76 8.08 -1.68
C THR A 271 17.23 7.02 -2.65
N LYS A 272 16.25 6.21 -2.22
CA LYS A 272 15.72 5.10 -3.02
C LYS A 272 14.39 5.41 -3.71
N VAL A 273 13.72 6.51 -3.35
CA VAL A 273 12.53 7.00 -4.05
C VAL A 273 12.92 7.57 -5.43
N LYS A 274 12.30 7.06 -6.49
CA LYS A 274 12.29 7.69 -7.81
C LYS A 274 11.13 8.68 -7.87
N ALA A 275 11.44 9.94 -7.55
CA ALA A 275 10.46 11.03 -7.60
C ALA A 275 9.90 11.23 -9.02
N ILE A 276 8.63 11.64 -9.10
CA ILE A 276 7.92 11.89 -10.35
C ILE A 276 8.06 13.36 -10.72
N GLU A 277 8.46 13.67 -11.95
CA GLU A 277 8.58 15.05 -12.44
C GLU A 277 7.20 15.71 -12.52
N TYR A 278 7.00 16.85 -11.85
CA TYR A 278 5.68 17.48 -11.74
C TYR A 278 5.04 17.82 -13.09
N ASN A 279 5.82 18.33 -14.03
CA ASN A 279 5.37 18.66 -15.39
C ASN A 279 4.89 17.44 -16.18
N SER A 280 5.20 16.23 -15.72
CA SER A 280 4.65 15.01 -16.31
C SER A 280 3.26 14.68 -15.76
N ILE A 281 2.88 15.17 -14.57
CA ILE A 281 1.70 14.73 -13.81
C ILE A 281 0.42 15.42 -14.29
N ILE A 282 0.44 16.74 -14.40
CA ILE A 282 -0.68 17.56 -14.85
C ILE A 282 -0.24 18.27 -16.12
N SER A 283 -1.08 18.24 -17.15
CA SER A 283 -0.82 19.01 -18.36
C SER A 283 -1.03 20.49 -18.04
N ASN A 284 0.03 21.30 -18.07
CA ASN A 284 -0.14 22.75 -18.03
C ASN A 284 -0.64 23.16 -19.41
N ASP A 285 -1.95 23.38 -19.54
CA ASP A 285 -2.49 24.20 -20.62
C ASP A 285 -2.09 25.67 -20.41
#